data_AF-A0A4P5REA0-F1
#
_entry.id   AF-A0A4P5REA0-F1
#
_cell.length_a   1.000
_cell.length_b   1.000
_cell.length_c   1.000
_cell.angle_alpha   90.00
_cell.angle_beta   90.00
_cell.angle_gamma   90.00
#
_symmetry.space_group_name_H-M   'P 1'
#
loop_
_entity.id
_entity.type
_entity.pdbx_description
1 polymer ?
#
loop_
_entity_poly.entity_id
_entity_poly.type
_entity_poly.pdbx_seq_one_letter_code
_entity_poly.pdbx_strand_id
1 'polypeptide(L)'
;MLSFTSGSSLAELVELVRAYAKQETVGELRGTGRWLAWGAVGGISMLLGLLFTLIGVLRLLQSTVFDGSTAFSWIPYFIVLGLALVLIVFSQTRIRKPFLNRGEH
;
A
#
# COMPACT_ATOMS: atom_id res chain seq x y z
N MET A 1 -47.79 9.38 -30.91
CA MET A 1 -47.71 7.96 -30.49
C MET A 1 -46.22 7.61 -30.42
N LEU A 2 -45.64 7.59 -29.22
CA LEU A 2 -44.26 7.14 -29.02
C LEU A 2 -44.30 5.65 -28.70
N SER A 3 -43.93 4.83 -29.68
CA SER A 3 -43.80 3.38 -29.51
C SER A 3 -42.54 3.11 -28.70
N PHE A 4 -42.67 3.01 -27.37
CA PHE A 4 -41.62 2.46 -26.53
C PHE A 4 -41.53 0.96 -26.77
N THR A 5 -40.72 0.57 -27.75
CA THR A 5 -40.16 -0.78 -27.80
C THR A 5 -39.39 -0.95 -26.49
N SER A 6 -39.91 -1.77 -25.57
CA SER A 6 -39.39 -1.94 -24.20
C SER A 6 -37.89 -2.26 -24.14
N GLY A 7 -37.34 -2.85 -25.22
CA GLY A 7 -35.90 -3.11 -25.38
C GLY A 7 -35.02 -1.86 -25.52
N SER A 8 -35.55 -0.74 -26.05
CA SER A 8 -34.78 0.52 -26.21
C SER A 8 -34.72 1.33 -24.91
N SER A 9 -35.82 1.39 -24.14
CA SER A 9 -35.85 2.16 -22.88
C SER A 9 -34.96 1.56 -21.78
N LEU A 10 -34.93 0.23 -21.65
CA LEU A 10 -34.04 -0.42 -20.68
C LEU A 10 -32.58 -0.30 -21.09
N ALA A 11 -32.28 -0.39 -22.39
CA ALA A 11 -30.93 -0.18 -22.91
C ALA A 11 -30.45 1.25 -22.64
N GLU A 12 -31.31 2.25 -22.86
CA GLU A 12 -31.01 3.67 -22.58
C GLU A 12 -30.79 3.94 -21.09
N LEU A 13 -31.61 3.37 -20.20
CA LEU A 13 -31.41 3.52 -18.75
C LEU A 13 -30.10 2.86 -18.28
N VAL A 14 -29.78 1.67 -18.79
CA VAL A 14 -28.51 1.00 -18.51
C VAL A 14 -27.33 1.83 -19.02
N GLU A 15 -27.45 2.43 -20.21
CA GLU A 15 -26.43 3.33 -20.75
C GLU A 15 -26.24 4.57 -19.87
N LEU A 16 -27.34 5.16 -19.38
CA LEU A 16 -27.31 6.33 -18.52
C LEU A 16 -26.64 6.03 -17.17
N VAL A 17 -27.00 4.91 -16.53
CA VAL A 17 -26.39 4.46 -15.27
C VAL A 17 -24.92 4.14 -15.47
N ARG A 18 -24.55 3.50 -16.60
CA ARG A 18 -23.15 3.22 -16.93
C ARG A 18 -22.35 4.49 -17.18
N ALA A 19 -22.94 5.47 -17.88
CA ALA A 19 -22.31 6.76 -18.13
C ALA A 19 -22.10 7.55 -16.84
N TYR A 20 -23.08 7.54 -15.94
CA TYR A 20 -23.01 8.17 -14.62
C TYR A 20 -21.98 7.50 -13.72
N ALA A 21 -22.02 6.17 -13.60
CA ALA A 21 -21.01 5.43 -12.84
C ALA A 21 -19.59 5.69 -13.37
N LYS A 22 -19.42 5.85 -14.68
CA LYS A 22 -18.14 6.22 -15.29
C LYS A 22 -17.78 7.69 -15.02
N GLN A 23 -18.74 8.61 -14.96
CA GLN A 23 -18.49 10.01 -14.61
C GLN A 23 -18.06 10.18 -13.15
N GLU A 24 -18.80 9.56 -12.22
CA GLU A 24 -18.49 9.61 -10.79
C GLU A 24 -17.13 8.96 -10.49
N THR A 25 -16.84 7.81 -11.12
CA THR A 25 -15.56 7.11 -10.86
C THR A 25 -14.38 7.75 -11.56
N VAL A 26 -14.49 8.11 -12.83
CA VAL A 26 -13.36 8.66 -13.61
C VAL A 26 -13.04 10.10 -13.20
N GLY A 27 -14.04 10.88 -12.79
CA GLY A 27 -13.86 12.24 -12.28
C GLY A 27 -12.99 12.27 -11.03
N GLU A 28 -13.30 11.44 -10.04
CA GLU A 28 -12.49 11.34 -8.81
C GLU A 28 -11.14 10.65 -9.04
N LEU A 29 -11.08 9.57 -9.82
CA LEU A 29 -9.83 8.83 -10.09
C LEU A 29 -8.77 9.70 -10.77
N ARG A 30 -9.18 10.63 -11.65
CA ARG A 30 -8.24 11.52 -12.35
C ARG A 30 -7.61 12.55 -11.41
N GLY A 31 -8.32 12.98 -10.35
CA GLY A 31 -7.78 13.85 -9.30
C GLY A 31 -6.87 13.11 -8.31
N THR A 32 -7.28 11.91 -7.88
CA THR A 32 -6.56 11.11 -6.88
C THR A 32 -5.31 10.43 -7.45
N GLY A 33 -5.22 10.22 -8.76
CA GLY A 33 -4.09 9.56 -9.41
C GLY A 33 -2.72 10.19 -9.11
N ARG A 34 -2.64 11.53 -8.98
CA ARG A 34 -1.38 12.21 -8.62
C ARG A 34 -0.97 11.92 -7.18
N TRP A 35 -1.92 11.92 -6.25
CA TRP A 35 -1.67 11.60 -4.84
C TRP A 35 -1.28 10.13 -4.67
N LEU A 36 -1.93 9.23 -5.40
CA LEU A 36 -1.57 7.82 -5.43
C LEU A 36 -0.15 7.61 -5.99
N ALA A 37 0.23 8.33 -7.05
CA ALA A 37 1.58 8.27 -7.60
C ALA A 37 2.63 8.74 -6.57
N TRP A 38 2.37 9.82 -5.84
CA TRP A 38 3.24 10.26 -4.74
C TRP A 38 3.29 9.23 -3.60
N GLY A 39 2.16 8.59 -3.28
CA GLY A 39 2.11 7.47 -2.35
C GLY A 39 2.98 6.28 -2.81
N ALA A 40 2.94 5.94 -4.09
CA ALA A 40 3.76 4.88 -4.67
C ALA A 40 5.26 5.21 -4.60
N VAL A 41 5.65 6.44 -4.94
CA VAL A 41 7.04 6.90 -4.79
C VAL A 41 7.50 6.83 -3.34
N GLY A 42 6.67 7.30 -2.40
CA GLY A 42 6.95 7.18 -0.97
C GLY A 42 7.06 5.73 -0.50
N GLY A 43 6.19 4.85 -0.99
CA GLY A 43 6.23 3.41 -0.70
C GLY A 43 7.50 2.73 -1.21
N ILE A 44 7.92 3.03 -2.45
CA ILE A 44 9.17 2.53 -3.02
C ILE A 44 10.37 3.05 -2.22
N SER A 45 10.39 4.34 -1.89
CA SER A 45 11.47 4.94 -1.09
C SER A 45 11.57 4.29 0.29
N MET A 46 10.44 4.05 0.96
CA MET A 46 10.38 3.32 2.24
C MET A 46 10.86 1.88 2.11
N LEU A 47 10.46 1.17 1.05
CA LEU A 47 10.90 -0.20 0.79
C LEU A 47 12.43 -0.26 0.63
N LEU A 48 13.00 0.64 -0.17
CA LEU A 48 14.44 0.71 -0.38
C LEU A 48 15.19 1.04 0.92
N GLY A 49 14.72 2.00 1.69
CA GLY A 49 15.30 2.34 3.00
C GLY A 49 15.30 1.16 3.96
N LEU A 50 14.20 0.40 4.01
CA LEU A 50 14.10 -0.80 4.83
C LEU A 50 15.08 -1.90 4.37
N LEU A 51 15.16 -2.15 3.06
CA LEU A 51 16.08 -3.15 2.50
C LEU A 51 17.54 -2.80 2.80
N PHE A 52 17.95 -1.55 2.56
CA PHE A 52 19.31 -1.12 2.86
C PHE A 52 19.63 -1.17 4.36
N THR A 53 18.67 -0.84 5.22
CA THR A 53 18.84 -0.96 6.67
C THR A 53 19.08 -2.41 7.07
N LEU A 54 18.25 -3.35 6.59
CA LEU A 54 18.40 -4.77 6.92
C LEU A 54 19.72 -5.36 6.42
N ILE A 55 20.09 -5.07 5.16
CA ILE A 55 21.36 -5.53 4.58
C ILE A 55 22.55 -4.88 5.30
N GLY A 56 22.46 -3.59 5.61
CA GLY A 56 23.51 -2.86 6.33
C GLY A 56 23.75 -3.42 7.72
N VAL A 57 22.70 -3.67 8.50
CA VAL A 57 22.82 -4.28 9.83
C VAL A 57 23.35 -5.71 9.72
N LEU A 58 22.86 -6.51 8.78
CA LEU A 58 23.38 -7.86 8.55
C LEU A 58 24.88 -7.83 8.26
N ARG A 59 25.29 -6.93 7.37
CA ARG A 59 26.69 -6.80 6.95
C ARG A 59 27.58 -6.37 8.11
N LEU A 60 27.16 -5.38 8.90
CA LEU A 60 27.88 -4.93 10.08
C LEU A 60 28.04 -6.06 11.11
N LEU A 61 26.98 -6.82 11.35
CA LEU A 61 27.01 -7.90 12.33
C LEU A 61 27.94 -9.03 11.88
N GLN A 62 27.89 -9.38 10.59
CA GLN A 62 28.79 -10.37 10.00
C GLN A 62 30.25 -9.91 9.99
N SER A 63 30.53 -8.63 9.73
CA SER A 63 31.90 -8.12 9.63
C SER A 63 32.56 -7.77 10.96
N THR A 64 31.78 -7.52 12.02
CA THR A 64 32.33 -7.07 13.31
C THR A 64 32.21 -8.12 14.42
N VAL A 65 31.10 -8.85 14.49
CA VAL A 65 30.81 -9.77 15.61
C VAL A 65 31.12 -11.21 15.23
N PHE A 66 30.91 -11.58 13.96
CA PHE A 66 31.02 -12.95 13.48
C PHE A 66 32.11 -13.14 12.41
N ASP A 67 33.11 -12.25 12.38
CA ASP A 67 34.18 -12.30 11.40
C ASP A 67 34.90 -13.66 11.43
N GLY A 68 34.97 -14.33 10.29
CA GLY A 68 35.60 -15.65 10.13
C GLY A 68 34.91 -16.84 10.82
N SER A 69 33.75 -16.68 11.48
CA SER A 69 33.09 -17.77 12.21
C SER A 69 32.11 -18.58 11.34
N THR A 70 32.53 -19.76 10.87
CA THR A 70 31.68 -20.65 10.07
C THR A 70 30.54 -21.27 10.89
N ALA A 71 30.79 -21.62 12.16
CA ALA A 71 29.82 -22.30 13.02
C ALA A 71 28.64 -21.41 13.46
N PHE A 72 28.84 -20.10 13.56
CA PHE A 72 27.83 -19.14 13.99
C PHE A 72 27.30 -18.24 12.86
N SER A 73 27.63 -18.57 11.60
CA SER A 73 27.24 -17.81 10.42
C SER A 73 25.73 -17.63 10.25
N TRP A 74 24.91 -18.51 10.84
CA TRP A 74 23.45 -18.47 10.79
C TRP A 74 22.82 -17.48 11.78
N ILE A 75 23.49 -17.15 12.90
CA ILE A 75 22.95 -16.28 13.96
C ILE A 75 22.60 -14.87 13.47
N PRO A 76 23.45 -14.19 12.66
CA PRO A 76 23.15 -12.87 12.14
C PRO A 76 21.81 -12.78 11.39
N TYR A 77 21.45 -13.84 10.67
CA TYR A 77 20.20 -13.88 9.90
C TYR A 77 18.98 -13.91 10.82
N PHE A 78 19.03 -14.63 11.95
CA PHE A 78 17.93 -14.63 12.94
C PHE A 78 17.79 -13.29 13.66
N ILE A 79 18.89 -12.61 13.94
CA ILE A 79 18.87 -11.27 14.54
C ILE A 79 18.21 -10.27 13.58
N VAL A 80 18.61 -10.29 12.31
CA VAL A 80 18.04 -9.41 11.28
C VAL A 80 16.58 -9.76 11.00
N LEU A 81 16.20 -11.03 11.06
CA LEU A 81 14.80 -11.47 11.00
C LEU A 81 13.98 -10.90 12.17
N GLY A 82 14.51 -10.97 13.39
CA GLY A 82 13.89 -10.35 14.56
C GLY A 82 13.73 -8.84 14.41
N LEU A 83 14.77 -8.16 13.91
CA LEU A 83 14.71 -6.73 13.60
C LEU A 83 13.62 -6.41 12.56
N ALA A 84 13.51 -7.22 11.49
CA ALA A 84 12.47 -7.05 10.48
C ALA A 84 11.06 -7.17 11.09
N LEU A 85 10.82 -8.17 11.96
CA LEU A 85 9.54 -8.33 12.65
C LEU A 85 9.22 -7.14 13.55
N VAL A 86 10.20 -6.64 14.31
CA VAL A 86 10.03 -5.45 15.16
C VAL A 86 9.67 -4.23 14.30
N LEU A 87 10.35 -4.03 13.17
CA LEU A 87 10.04 -2.93 12.25
C LEU A 87 8.65 -3.06 11.61
N ILE A 88 8.21 -4.28 11.29
CA ILE A 88 6.85 -4.52 10.79
C ILE A 88 5.82 -4.15 11.85
N VAL A 89 5.97 -4.63 13.08
CA VAL A 89 5.07 -4.30 14.20
C VAL A 89 5.08 -2.80 14.46
N PHE A 90 6.25 -2.18 14.48
CA PHE A 90 6.39 -0.73 14.64
C PHE A 90 5.68 0.03 13.53
N SER A 91 5.84 -0.39 12.27
CA SER A 91 5.14 0.20 11.12
C SER A 91 3.61 0.16 11.31
N GLN A 92 3.07 -0.98 11.78
CA GLN A 92 1.64 -1.12 12.08
C GLN A 92 1.17 -0.13 13.15
N THR A 93 1.97 0.16 14.17
CA THR A 93 1.61 1.16 15.21
C THR A 93 1.49 2.59 14.66
N ARG A 94 2.13 2.89 13.52
CA ARG A 94 2.08 4.22 12.90
C ARG A 94 0.86 4.43 12.03
N ILE A 95 0.11 3.36 11.72
CA ILE A 95 -1.16 3.45 11.01
C ILE A 95 -2.20 4.00 11.99
N ARG A 96 -2.39 5.32 11.97
CA ARG A 96 -3.46 5.97 12.76
C ARG A 96 -4.79 5.57 12.15
N LYS A 97 -5.66 4.94 12.95
CA LYS A 97 -7.05 4.70 12.56
C LYS A 97 -7.74 6.06 12.42
N PRO A 98 -8.21 6.46 11.23
CA PRO A 98 -9.01 7.67 11.13
C PRO A 98 -10.30 7.41 11.94
N PHE A 99 -10.51 8.22 12.97
CA PHE A 99 -11.77 8.24 13.68
C PHE A 99 -12.82 8.66 12.63
N LEU A 100 -13.66 7.72 12.21
CA LEU A 100 -14.89 8.05 11.50
C LEU A 100 -15.62 9.06 12.38
N ASN A 101 -15.88 10.22 11.79
CA ASN A 101 -16.64 11.32 12.37
C ASN A 101 -17.78 10.76 13.23
N ARG A 102 -17.74 11.01 14.55
CA ARG A 102 -18.87 10.75 15.43
C ARG A 102 -19.98 11.68 14.94
N GLY A 103 -20.88 11.11 14.13
CA GLY A 103 -22.12 11.76 13.77
C GLY A 103 -22.87 12.16 15.05
N GLU A 104 -23.09 13.46 15.13
CA GLU A 104 -24.31 14.11 15.62
C GLU A 104 -24.47 14.24 17.14
N HIS A 105 -24.28 15.48 17.63
CA HIS A 105 -25.33 16.27 18.27
C HIS A 105 -25.14 17.74 17.92
#